data_AF-A0A379TDF6-F1
#
_entry.id   AF-A0A379TDF6-F1
#
_cell.length_a   1.000
_cell.length_b   1.000
_cell.length_c   1.000
_cell.angle_alpha   90.00
_cell.angle_beta   90.00
_cell.angle_gamma   90.00
#
_symmetry.space_group_name_H-M   'P 1'
#
loop_
_entity.id
_entity.type
_entity.pdbx_description
1 polymer ?
#
loop_
_entity_poly.entity_id
_entity_poly.type
_entity_poly.pdbx_seq_one_letter_code
_entity_poly.pdbx_strand_id
1 'polypeptide(L)' 'MEALLSTEVTRVELLLCKLIPYYFLGMLAMLICMLVSVFILGVPYRGSLLILFVITSLFLLSTLGMGLLISTNYSQPV' A
#
# COMPACT_ATOMS: atom_id res chain seq x y z
N MET A 1 7.85 11.54 -23.29
CA MET A 1 8.74 11.50 -22.10
C MET A 1 9.40 12.84 -21.79
N GLU A 2 9.12 13.91 -22.54
CA GLU A 2 9.70 15.25 -22.32
C GLU A 2 8.74 16.22 -21.56
N ALA A 3 7.44 15.89 -21.46
CA ALA A 3 6.42 16.78 -20.87
C ALA A 3 6.16 16.57 -19.37
N LEU A 4 6.87 15.64 -18.72
CA LEU A 4 6.80 15.40 -17.26
C LEU A 4 7.91 16.13 -16.48
N LEU A 5 8.84 16.77 -17.18
CA LEU A 5 9.90 17.59 -16.60
C LEU A 5 9.55 19.08 -16.56
N SER A 6 8.39 19.48 -17.12
CA SER A 6 7.99 20.89 -17.26
C SER A 6 7.00 21.38 -16.20
N THR A 7 6.64 20.54 -15.23
CA THR A 7 5.97 21.00 -14.00
C THR A 7 6.74 20.42 -12.84
N GLU A 8 7.24 21.29 -11.96
CA GLU A 8 7.91 20.96 -10.71
C GLU A 8 6.95 20.31 -9.69
N VAL A 9 6.19 19.29 -10.11
CA VAL A 9 5.57 18.38 -9.15
C VAL A 9 6.69 17.47 -8.67
N THR A 10 7.02 17.58 -7.39
CA THR A 10 8.15 16.85 -6.82
C THR A 10 7.94 15.36 -7.06
N ARG A 11 8.96 14.59 -7.48
CA ARG A 11 8.86 13.12 -7.62
C ARG A 11 8.21 12.46 -6.39
N VAL A 12 8.46 13.03 -5.21
CA VAL A 12 7.86 12.65 -3.92
C VAL A 12 6.35 12.88 -3.88
N GLU A 13 5.81 13.99 -4.40
CA GLU A 13 4.36 14.23 -4.46
C GLU A 13 3.65 13.24 -5.36
N LEU A 14 4.22 12.94 -6.54
CA LEU A 14 3.69 11.89 -7.42
C LEU A 14 3.67 10.51 -6.74
N LEU A 15 4.72 10.19 -5.97
CA LEU A 15 4.80 8.95 -5.21
C LEU A 15 3.82 8.94 -4.03
N LEU A 16 3.62 10.05 -3.33
CA LEU A 16 2.65 10.17 -2.23
C LEU A 16 1.20 10.04 -2.74
N CYS A 17 0.87 10.71 -3.85
CA CYS A 17 -0.42 10.59 -4.52
C CYS A 17 -0.72 9.16 -4.97
N LYS A 18 0.30 8.33 -5.16
CA LYS A 18 0.18 6.90 -5.45
C LYS A 18 0.11 6.08 -4.16
N LEU A 19 0.98 6.35 -3.19
CA LEU A 19 1.06 5.59 -1.94
C LEU A 19 -0.24 5.63 -1.13
N ILE A 20 -0.89 6.80 -1.05
CA ILE A 20 -2.15 6.99 -0.32
C ILE A 20 -3.28 6.07 -0.86
N PRO A 21 -3.62 6.08 -2.16
CA PRO A 21 -4.64 5.18 -2.70
C PRO A 21 -4.23 3.71 -2.63
N TYR A 22 -2.95 3.36 -2.78
CA TYR A 22 -2.51 1.96 -2.60
C TYR A 22 -2.67 1.48 -1.16
N TYR A 23 -2.37 2.32 -0.17
CA TYR A 23 -2.60 2.00 1.24
C TYR A 23 -4.09 1.77 1.51
N PHE A 24 -4.96 2.67 1.02
CA PHE A 24 -6.41 2.54 1.16
C PHE A 24 -6.93 1.27 0.49
N LEU A 25 -6.45 0.95 -0.71
CA LEU A 25 -6.82 -0.26 -1.43
C LEU A 25 -6.41 -1.53 -0.66
N GLY A 26 -5.22 -1.53 -0.06
CA GLY A 26 -4.75 -2.64 0.79
C GLY A 26 -5.60 -2.84 2.03
N MET A 27 -5.99 -1.75 2.70
CA MET A 27 -6.88 -1.79 3.87
C MET A 27 -8.28 -2.29 3.50
N LEU A 28 -8.82 -1.83 2.38
CA LEU A 28 -10.10 -2.31 1.85
C LEU A 28 -10.04 -3.81 1.53
N ALA A 29 -8.97 -4.25 0.86
CA ALA A 29 -8.77 -5.65 0.51
C ALA A 29 -8.69 -6.54 1.77
N MET A 30 -7.98 -6.11 2.80
CA MET A 30 -7.95 -6.80 4.10
C MET A 30 -9.36 -6.90 4.71
N LEU A 31 -10.14 -5.82 4.69
CA LEU A 31 -11.49 -5.79 5.24
C LEU A 31 -12.44 -6.72 4.46
N ILE A 32 -12.36 -6.71 3.14
CA ILE A 32 -13.14 -7.61 2.26
C ILE A 32 -12.74 -9.07 2.52
N CYS A 33 -11.45 -9.37 2.56
CA CYS A 33 -10.95 -10.72 2.83
C CYS A 33 -11.41 -11.23 4.20
N MET A 34 -11.37 -10.36 5.21
CA MET A 34 -11.88 -10.62 6.54
C MET A 34 -13.39 -10.92 6.54
N LEU A 35 -14.19 -10.08 5.89
CA LEU A 35 -15.64 -10.29 5.76
C LEU A 35 -15.94 -11.61 5.05
N VAL A 36 -15.27 -11.89 3.93
CA VAL A 36 -15.46 -13.14 3.18
C VAL A 36 -15.09 -14.35 4.06
N SER A 37 -13.99 -14.27 4.81
CA SER A 37 -13.55 -15.37 5.68
C SER A 37 -14.55 -15.67 6.82
N VAL A 38 -15.21 -14.65 7.38
CA VAL A 38 -16.24 -14.83 8.42
C VAL A 38 -17.58 -15.26 7.83
N PHE A 39 -18.06 -14.59 6.76
CA PHE A 39 -19.40 -14.79 6.22
C PHE A 39 -19.51 -15.99 5.27
N ILE A 40 -18.51 -16.23 4.41
CA ILE A 40 -18.53 -17.34 3.44
C ILE A 40 -17.92 -18.60 4.04
N LEU A 41 -16.75 -18.48 4.68
CA LEU A 41 -16.01 -19.65 5.16
C LEU A 41 -16.41 -20.07 6.58
N GLY A 42 -17.21 -19.26 7.28
CA GLY A 42 -17.68 -19.56 8.64
C GLY A 42 -16.55 -19.69 9.67
N VAL A 43 -15.36 -19.18 9.37
CA VAL A 43 -14.19 -19.31 10.25
C VAL A 43 -14.37 -18.31 11.40
N PRO A 44 -14.49 -18.78 12.67
CA PRO A 44 -14.68 -17.89 13.80
C PRO A 44 -13.44 -17.01 13.94
N TYR A 45 -13.63 -15.70 13.88
CA TYR A 45 -12.56 -14.73 14.06
C TYR A 45 -12.03 -14.80 15.50
N ARG A 46 -10.96 -15.55 15.70
CA ARG A 46 -10.27 -15.72 17.00
C ARG A 46 -9.08 -14.78 17.05
N GLY A 47 -9.33 -13.51 17.35
CA GLY A 47 -8.30 -12.48 17.48
C GLY A 47 -8.86 -11.08 17.72
N SER A 48 -7.98 -10.11 18.00
CA SER A 48 -8.36 -8.70 18.11
C SER A 48 -8.25 -8.00 16.77
N LEU A 49 -9.33 -7.33 16.36
CA LEU A 49 -9.37 -6.50 15.13
C LEU A 49 -8.24 -5.47 15.11
N LEU A 50 -7.89 -4.93 16.27
CA LEU A 50 -6.79 -3.97 16.44
C LEU A 50 -5.44 -4.57 16.03
N ILE A 51 -5.15 -5.80 16.44
CA ILE A 51 -3.90 -6.48 16.11
C ILE A 51 -3.80 -6.75 14.61
N LEU A 52 -4.89 -7.17 13.97
CA LEU A 52 -4.89 -7.39 12.54
C LEU A 52 -4.66 -6.09 11.77
N PHE A 53 -5.34 -5.02 12.18
CA PHE A 53 -5.15 -3.69 11.61
C PHE A 53 -3.70 -3.20 11.75
N VAL A 54 -3.08 -3.37 12.92
CA VAL A 54 -1.68 -2.98 13.17
C VAL A 54 -0.72 -3.78 12.31
N ILE A 55 -0.87 -5.11 12.24
CA ILE A 55 0.01 -5.96 11.43
C ILE A 55 -0.16 -5.66 9.95
N THR A 56 -1.39 -5.51 9.46
CA THR A 56 -1.67 -5.13 8.06
C THR A 56 -1.09 -3.76 7.73
N SER A 57 -1.23 -2.78 8.61
CA SER A 57 -0.67 -1.45 8.40
C SER A 57 0.86 -1.48 8.37
N LEU A 58 1.51 -2.21 9.28
CA LEU A 58 2.97 -2.42 9.28
C LEU A 58 3.44 -3.12 8.00
N PHE A 59 2.72 -4.16 7.57
CA PHE A 59 3.01 -4.89 6.35
C PHE A 59 2.90 -4.00 5.11
N LEU A 60 1.80 -3.25 4.96
CA LEU A 60 1.62 -2.31 3.86
C LEU A 60 2.72 -1.25 3.84
N LEU A 61 3.05 -0.67 5.01
CA LEU A 61 4.12 0.33 5.11
C LEU A 61 5.47 -0.24 4.66
N SER A 62 5.79 -1.47 5.07
CA SER A 62 7.02 -2.15 4.69
C SER A 62 7.06 -2.50 3.20
N THR A 63 5.99 -3.04 2.64
CA THR A 63 5.90 -3.37 1.21
C THR A 63 5.95 -2.13 0.32
N LEU A 64 5.23 -1.06 0.70
CA LEU A 64 5.27 0.21 -0.01
C LEU A 64 6.66 0.85 0.09
N GLY A 65 7.28 0.83 1.27
CA GLY A 65 8.66 1.27 1.46
C GLY A 65 9.65 0.51 0.59
N MET A 66 9.53 -0.81 0.51
CA MET A 66 10.32 -1.64 -0.42
C MET A 66 10.07 -1.26 -1.88
N GLY A 67 8.81 -1.05 -2.28
CA GLY A 67 8.46 -0.64 -3.64
C GLY A 67 9.06 0.72 -4.03
N LEU A 68 9.11 1.66 -3.10
CA LEU A 68 9.78 2.95 -3.29
C LEU A 68 11.31 2.81 -3.37
N LEU A 69 11.91 2.00 -2.50
CA LEU A 69 13.35 1.71 -2.53
C LEU A 69 13.76 1.07 -3.87
N ILE A 70 12.95 0.17 -4.40
CA ILE A 70 13.14 -0.41 -5.72
C ILE A 70 13.04 0.70 -6.79
N SER A 71 11.98 1.51 -6.77
CA SER A 71 11.78 2.57 -7.77
C SER A 71 12.92 3.60 -7.81
N THR A 72 13.60 3.86 -6.69
CA THR A 72 14.76 4.77 -6.69
C THR A 72 16.05 4.11 -7.17
N ASN A 73 16.25 2.80 -6.93
CA ASN A 73 17.45 2.10 -7.36
C ASN A 73 17.47 1.80 -8.86
N TYR A 74 16.30 1.67 -9.51
CA TYR A 74 16.21 1.53 -10.97
C TYR A 74 16.32 2.85 -11.73
N SER A 75 16.47 3.99 -11.04
CA SER A 75 16.86 5.25 -11.67
C SER A 75 18.36 5.23 -11.95
N GLN A 76 18.78 4.37 -12.89
CA GLN A 76 20.14 4.39 -13.41
C GLN A 76 20.51 5.82 -13.87
N PRO A 77 21.66 6.36 -13.46
CA PRO A 77 22.26 7.47 -14.17
C PRO A 77 22.76 6.92 -15.51
N VAL A 78 22.12 7.35 -16.60
CA VAL A 78 22.79 7.44 -17.91
C VAL A 78 23.22 8.89 -18.06
#